data_AF-A0A3R9YK32-F1
#
_entry.id   AF-A0A3R9YK32-F1
#
_cell.length_a   1.000
_cell.length_b   1.000
_cell.length_c   1.000
_cell.angle_alpha   90.00
_cell.angle_beta   90.00
_cell.angle_gamma   90.00
#
_symmetry.space_group_name_H-M   'P 1'
#
loop_
_entity.id
_entity.type
_entity.pdbx_description
1 polymer ?
#
loop_
_entity_poly.entity_id
_entity_poly.type
_entity_poly.pdbx_seq_one_letter_code
_entity_poly.pdbx_strand_id
1 'polypeptide(L)'
;MSVAYQGAPGAFGHAACRRFLPGHEPVARPSFAEVIRAVEADEADLGMLPLENNHAGPTGAGPLIAGSTLRIVAEHDLPVRMHLLGLPGTELRDIRLVRSHPVAIRQCAATLGGLGLASEPAENTAVAALALADRGCAVLASEEAAALYGLAILRRDVHDRPDNATRFAVVAKGAA
;
A
#
# COMPACT_ATOMS: atom_id res chain seq x y z
N MET A 1 -7.57 1.23 20.97
CA MET A 1 -8.46 1.52 19.83
C MET A 1 -7.84 0.92 18.58
N SER A 2 -8.64 0.38 17.68
CA SER A 2 -8.21 -0.26 16.43
C SER A 2 -8.58 0.58 15.21
N VAL A 3 -7.79 0.45 14.15
CA VAL A 3 -8.05 1.10 12.86
C VAL A 3 -8.00 0.06 11.75
N ALA A 4 -9.15 -0.19 11.12
CA ALA A 4 -9.25 -1.09 9.98
C ALA A 4 -8.65 -0.45 8.73
N TYR A 5 -7.91 -1.23 7.93
CA TYR A 5 -7.36 -0.78 6.64
C TYR A 5 -7.38 -1.92 5.63
N GLN A 6 -7.35 -1.59 4.34
CA GLN A 6 -7.33 -2.60 3.28
C GLN A 6 -5.91 -3.07 2.97
N GLY A 7 -5.72 -4.39 2.87
CA GLY A 7 -4.48 -5.02 2.44
C GLY A 7 -3.82 -5.87 3.51
N ALA A 8 -2.49 -5.81 3.59
CA ALA A 8 -1.67 -6.59 4.51
C ALA A 8 -0.67 -5.68 5.24
N PRO A 9 -0.04 -6.13 6.34
CA PRO A 9 1.07 -5.41 6.96
C PRO A 9 2.14 -4.99 5.94
N GLY A 10 2.67 -3.77 6.07
CA GLY A 10 3.60 -3.18 5.10
C GLY A 10 2.95 -2.55 3.84
N ALA A 11 1.64 -2.69 3.65
CA ALA A 11 0.92 -1.93 2.62
C ALA A 11 0.88 -0.42 2.96
N PHE A 12 0.61 0.44 1.97
CA PHE A 12 0.53 1.89 2.24
C PHE A 12 -0.60 2.28 3.21
N GLY A 13 -1.70 1.52 3.25
CA GLY A 13 -2.74 1.69 4.29
C GLY A 13 -2.24 1.38 5.70
N HIS A 14 -1.43 0.34 5.86
CA HIS A 14 -0.76 0.02 7.13
C HIS A 14 0.19 1.13 7.56
N ALA A 15 1.01 1.63 6.62
CA ALA A 15 1.93 2.75 6.85
C ALA A 15 1.17 4.03 7.26
N ALA A 16 0.04 4.33 6.62
CA ALA A 16 -0.81 5.46 6.96
C ALA A 16 -1.36 5.35 8.39
N CYS A 17 -1.87 4.18 8.80
CA CYS A 17 -2.31 3.93 10.17
C CYS A 17 -1.19 4.22 11.18
N ARG A 18 -0.01 3.62 10.98
CA ARG A 18 1.11 3.77 11.91
C ARG A 18 1.63 5.20 11.98
N ARG A 19 1.59 5.94 10.87
CA ARG A 19 2.12 7.30 10.78
C ARG A 19 1.17 8.34 11.40
N PHE A 20 -0.12 8.25 11.10
CA PHE A 20 -1.08 9.32 11.42
C PHE A 20 -1.94 9.01 12.65
N LEU A 21 -2.05 7.75 13.05
CA LEU A 21 -2.79 7.32 14.24
C LEU A 21 -1.88 6.53 15.19
N PRO A 22 -0.74 7.11 15.64
CA PRO A 22 0.16 6.41 16.56
C PRO A 22 -0.60 6.04 17.84
N GLY A 23 -0.55 4.77 18.22
CA GLY A 23 -1.29 4.23 19.38
C GLY A 23 -2.62 3.53 19.04
N HIS A 24 -3.03 3.53 17.77
CA HIS A 24 -4.12 2.66 17.30
C HIS A 24 -3.55 1.40 16.67
N GLU A 25 -4.16 0.26 16.96
CA GLU A 25 -3.75 -1.04 16.40
C GLU A 25 -4.29 -1.18 14.96
N PRO A 26 -3.42 -1.28 13.94
CA PRO A 26 -3.88 -1.47 12.56
C PRO A 26 -4.43 -2.88 12.34
N VAL A 27 -5.65 -2.99 11.84
CA VAL A 27 -6.31 -4.28 11.55
C VAL A 27 -6.56 -4.43 10.05
N ALA A 28 -5.90 -5.40 9.43
CA ALA A 28 -6.03 -5.69 8.01
C ALA A 28 -7.41 -6.24 7.64
N ARG A 29 -7.97 -5.77 6.52
CA ARG A 29 -9.20 -6.27 5.89
C ARG A 29 -8.96 -6.47 4.39
N PRO A 30 -9.68 -7.41 3.73
CA PRO A 30 -9.39 -7.77 2.35
C PRO A 30 -9.82 -6.71 1.33
N SER A 31 -10.84 -5.89 1.63
CA SER A 31 -11.38 -4.89 0.71
C SER A 31 -11.78 -3.59 1.41
N PHE A 32 -12.00 -2.51 0.65
CA PHE A 32 -12.52 -1.25 1.19
C PHE A 32 -13.91 -1.41 1.81
N ALA A 33 -14.77 -2.25 1.20
CA ALA A 33 -16.09 -2.56 1.75
C ALA A 33 -15.99 -3.26 3.10
N GLU A 34 -15.01 -4.15 3.28
CA GLU A 34 -14.79 -4.83 4.56
C GLU A 34 -14.19 -3.90 5.64
N VAL A 35 -13.43 -2.88 5.25
CA VAL A 35 -13.03 -1.81 6.17
C VAL A 35 -14.24 -1.03 6.66
N ILE A 36 -15.12 -0.62 5.74
CA ILE A 36 -16.36 0.11 6.09
C ILE A 36 -17.24 -0.75 7.00
N ARG A 37 -17.50 -2.01 6.61
CA ARG A 37 -18.31 -2.95 7.40
C ARG A 37 -17.74 -3.14 8.81
N ALA A 38 -16.42 -3.27 8.94
CA ALA A 38 -15.79 -3.44 10.25
C ALA A 38 -16.05 -2.24 11.17
N VAL A 39 -16.00 -1.02 10.65
CA VAL A 39 -16.31 0.18 11.44
C VAL A 39 -17.80 0.27 11.75
N GLU A 40 -18.68 0.01 10.77
CA GLU A 40 -20.14 0.03 10.96
C GLU A 40 -20.63 -1.03 11.96
N ALA A 41 -19.94 -2.16 12.05
CA ALA A 41 -20.26 -3.26 12.97
C ALA A 41 -19.56 -3.16 14.33
N ASP A 42 -18.88 -2.05 14.63
CA ASP A 42 -18.06 -1.86 15.85
C ASP A 42 -16.95 -2.93 16.03
N GLU A 43 -16.54 -3.60 14.94
CA GLU A 43 -15.37 -4.48 14.91
C GLU A 43 -14.05 -3.69 14.84
N ALA A 44 -14.11 -2.41 14.46
CA ALA A 44 -13.00 -1.46 14.49
C ALA A 44 -13.49 -0.05 14.86
N ASP A 45 -12.68 0.70 15.61
CA ASP A 45 -13.05 2.06 16.03
C ASP A 45 -13.00 3.06 14.86
N LEU A 46 -12.01 2.88 13.99
CA LEU A 46 -11.73 3.76 12.85
C LEU A 46 -11.47 2.95 11.57
N GLY A 47 -11.62 3.58 10.42
CA GLY A 47 -11.18 3.06 9.12
C GLY A 47 -10.15 3.98 8.48
N MET A 48 -9.14 3.41 7.84
CA MET A 48 -8.13 4.13 7.04
C MET A 48 -8.29 3.73 5.57
N LEU A 49 -8.76 4.67 4.75
CA LEU A 49 -9.09 4.43 3.35
C LEU A 49 -8.36 5.42 2.42
N PRO A 50 -7.66 4.97 1.36
CA PRO A 50 -7.05 5.87 0.41
C PRO A 50 -8.15 6.51 -0.45
N LEU A 51 -8.23 7.83 -0.56
CA LEU A 51 -9.21 8.53 -1.40
C LEU A 51 -8.73 8.66 -2.85
N GLU A 52 -7.53 9.18 -3.01
CA GLU A 52 -6.96 9.56 -4.30
C GLU A 52 -5.43 9.50 -4.24
N ASN A 53 -4.81 9.13 -5.36
CA ASN A 53 -3.39 9.29 -5.59
C ASN A 53 -3.14 10.34 -6.67
N ASN A 54 -2.20 11.26 -6.45
CA ASN A 54 -1.99 12.39 -7.36
C ASN A 54 -1.52 12.01 -8.78
N HIS A 55 -0.99 10.79 -8.98
CA HIS A 55 -0.59 10.29 -10.31
C HIS A 55 -1.43 9.11 -10.83
N ALA A 56 -2.21 8.45 -9.96
CA ALA A 56 -3.08 7.33 -10.34
C ALA A 56 -4.58 7.63 -10.25
N GLY A 57 -4.96 8.82 -9.76
CA GLY A 57 -6.34 9.25 -9.64
C GLY A 57 -7.09 8.61 -8.45
N PRO A 58 -8.43 8.66 -8.44
CA PRO A 58 -9.24 8.16 -7.35
C PRO A 58 -9.11 6.64 -7.20
N THR A 59 -9.12 6.16 -5.96
CA THR A 59 -8.96 4.71 -5.66
C THR A 59 -10.28 3.93 -5.72
N GLY A 60 -11.42 4.64 -5.71
CA GLY A 60 -12.75 4.04 -5.56
C GLY A 60 -13.27 3.96 -4.11
N ALA A 61 -12.49 4.35 -3.10
CA ALA A 61 -12.99 4.37 -1.71
C ALA A 61 -14.01 5.49 -1.46
N GLY A 62 -13.88 6.65 -2.13
CA GLY A 62 -14.77 7.80 -1.95
C GLY A 62 -16.26 7.48 -2.13
N PRO A 63 -16.67 6.85 -3.25
CA PRO A 63 -18.05 6.42 -3.45
C PRO A 63 -18.56 5.43 -2.38
N LEU A 64 -17.70 4.53 -1.90
CA LEU A 64 -18.07 3.58 -0.85
C LEU A 64 -18.31 4.27 0.49
N ILE A 65 -17.47 5.24 0.85
CA ILE A 65 -17.65 6.06 2.05
C ILE A 65 -18.97 6.84 1.94
N ALA A 66 -19.22 7.48 0.79
CA ALA A 66 -20.45 8.25 0.56
C ALA A 66 -21.74 7.41 0.63
N GLY A 67 -21.66 6.13 0.30
CA GLY A 67 -22.78 5.18 0.41
C GLY A 67 -22.92 4.51 1.79
N SER A 68 -22.03 4.81 2.73
CA SER A 68 -22.01 4.23 4.08
C SER A 68 -22.61 5.17 5.12
N THR A 69 -22.70 4.71 6.37
CA THR A 69 -23.07 5.54 7.54
C THR A 69 -21.87 6.29 8.16
N LEU A 70 -20.68 6.13 7.59
CA LEU A 70 -19.43 6.66 8.13
C LEU A 70 -19.16 8.10 7.67
N ARG A 71 -18.40 8.83 8.49
CA ARG A 71 -17.97 10.21 8.22
C ARG A 71 -16.46 10.26 8.09
N ILE A 72 -15.94 11.08 7.19
CA ILE A 72 -14.51 11.44 7.18
C ILE A 72 -14.26 12.37 8.37
N VAL A 73 -13.35 11.99 9.25
CA VAL A 73 -12.98 12.75 10.46
C VAL A 73 -11.59 13.37 10.38
N ALA A 74 -10.74 12.89 9.48
CA ALA A 74 -9.44 13.47 9.17
C ALA A 74 -8.98 13.03 7.77
N GLU A 75 -8.09 13.82 7.17
CA GLU A 75 -7.43 13.52 5.90
C GLU A 75 -5.91 13.73 6.04
N HIS A 76 -5.13 12.85 5.43
CA HIS A 76 -3.67 12.88 5.47
C HIS A 76 -3.05 12.49 4.13
N ASP A 77 -2.08 13.26 3.66
CA ASP A 77 -1.30 12.90 2.48
C ASP A 77 -0.07 12.08 2.89
N LEU A 78 0.05 10.86 2.36
CA LEU A 78 1.19 9.97 2.56
C LEU A 78 2.06 9.94 1.29
N PRO A 79 3.34 10.37 1.36
CA PRO A 79 4.28 10.14 0.27
C PRO A 79 4.47 8.65 -0.04
N VAL A 80 4.28 8.27 -1.30
CA VAL A 80 4.36 6.89 -1.79
C VAL A 80 5.76 6.66 -2.35
N ARG A 81 6.65 6.14 -1.52
CA ARG A 81 7.99 5.70 -1.94
C ARG A 81 7.96 4.20 -2.23
N MET A 82 8.07 3.87 -3.51
CA MET A 82 8.27 2.49 -3.95
C MET A 82 9.74 2.18 -4.16
N HIS A 83 10.14 1.00 -3.69
CA HIS A 83 11.49 0.46 -3.82
C HIS A 83 11.44 -0.88 -4.53
N LEU A 84 12.52 -1.23 -5.22
CA LEU A 84 12.72 -2.56 -5.76
C LEU A 84 13.35 -3.43 -4.68
N LEU A 85 12.62 -4.45 -4.23
CA LEU A 85 13.04 -5.36 -3.16
C LEU A 85 13.36 -6.74 -3.71
N GLY A 86 14.38 -7.38 -3.12
CA GLY A 86 14.79 -8.74 -3.43
C GLY A 86 15.08 -9.54 -2.16
N LEU A 87 15.38 -10.83 -2.32
CA LEU A 87 15.88 -11.64 -1.21
C LEU A 87 17.27 -11.15 -0.73
N PRO A 88 17.61 -11.34 0.55
CA PRO A 88 18.95 -11.01 1.05
C PRO A 88 20.08 -11.66 0.24
N GLY A 89 21.07 -10.84 -0.11
CA GLY A 89 22.22 -11.25 -0.92
C GLY A 89 21.94 -11.44 -2.41
N THR A 90 20.74 -11.09 -2.90
CA THR A 90 20.48 -10.97 -4.34
C THR A 90 21.04 -9.66 -4.86
N GLU A 91 21.62 -9.68 -6.06
CA GLU A 91 22.03 -8.46 -6.74
C GLU A 91 21.05 -8.08 -7.85
N LEU A 92 21.03 -6.79 -8.23
CA LEU A 92 20.13 -6.30 -9.27
C LEU A 92 20.32 -7.02 -10.62
N ARG A 93 21.55 -7.45 -10.92
CA ARG A 93 21.88 -8.21 -12.15
C ARG A 93 21.25 -9.60 -12.20
N ASP A 94 20.82 -10.14 -11.07
CA ASP A 94 20.21 -11.48 -10.99
C ASP A 94 18.70 -11.43 -11.27
N ILE A 95 18.09 -10.24 -11.26
CA ILE A 95 16.66 -10.03 -11.40
C ILE A 95 16.24 -10.10 -12.87
N ARG A 96 15.18 -10.87 -13.14
CA ARG A 96 14.58 -11.03 -14.47
C ARG A 96 13.12 -10.62 -14.51
N LEU A 97 12.44 -10.71 -13.36
CA LEU A 97 11.00 -10.47 -13.23
C LEU A 97 10.70 -9.61 -11.99
N VAL A 98 9.79 -8.66 -12.15
CA VAL A 98 9.30 -7.81 -11.05
C VAL A 98 7.80 -8.04 -10.84
N ARG A 99 7.38 -8.35 -9.62
CA ARG A 99 5.96 -8.56 -9.28
C ARG A 99 5.44 -7.45 -8.39
N SER A 100 4.28 -6.90 -8.71
CA SER A 100 3.61 -5.92 -7.84
C SER A 100 2.16 -5.66 -8.27
N HIS A 101 1.46 -4.82 -7.52
CA HIS A 101 0.13 -4.35 -7.89
C HIS A 101 0.16 -3.63 -9.26
N PRO A 102 -0.86 -3.78 -10.15
CA PRO A 102 -0.87 -3.16 -11.46
C PRO A 102 -0.66 -1.64 -11.45
N VAL A 103 -1.19 -0.93 -10.45
CA VAL A 103 -0.97 0.52 -10.29
C VAL A 103 0.51 0.82 -10.00
N ALA A 104 1.14 0.04 -9.12
CA ALA A 104 2.55 0.20 -8.77
C ALA A 104 3.46 -0.06 -9.98
N ILE A 105 3.16 -1.09 -10.78
CA ILE A 105 3.88 -1.39 -12.03
C ILE A 105 3.80 -0.19 -12.98
N ARG A 106 2.60 0.37 -13.20
CA ARG A 106 2.43 1.54 -14.09
C ARG A 106 3.17 2.77 -13.59
N GLN A 107 3.24 2.97 -12.28
CA GLN A 107 3.95 4.10 -11.66
C GLN A 107 5.48 3.94 -11.61
N CYS A 108 6.02 2.77 -11.98
CA CYS A 108 7.45 2.48 -12.05
C CYS A 108 7.89 2.07 -13.47
N ALA A 109 7.02 2.19 -14.47
CA ALA A 109 7.22 1.59 -15.79
C ALA A 109 8.46 2.15 -16.50
N ALA A 110 8.72 3.46 -16.39
CA ALA A 110 9.90 4.06 -17.00
C ALA A 110 11.19 3.55 -16.35
N THR A 111 11.21 3.46 -15.02
CA THR A 111 12.36 2.94 -14.28
C THR A 111 12.61 1.45 -14.57
N LEU A 112 11.56 0.63 -14.61
CA LEU A 112 11.67 -0.80 -14.95
C LEU A 112 12.14 -1.00 -16.39
N GLY A 113 11.62 -0.21 -17.34
CA GLY A 113 12.07 -0.24 -18.74
C GLY A 113 13.54 0.15 -18.88
N GLY A 114 14.00 1.18 -18.17
CA GLY A 114 15.40 1.59 -18.14
C GLY A 114 16.35 0.55 -17.53
N LEU A 115 15.83 -0.38 -16.72
CA LEU A 115 16.56 -1.52 -16.18
C LEU A 115 16.45 -2.79 -17.04
N GLY A 116 15.62 -2.79 -18.09
CA GLY A 116 15.34 -3.98 -18.90
C GLY A 116 14.59 -5.09 -18.15
N LEU A 117 13.85 -4.75 -17.09
CA LEU A 117 13.14 -5.72 -16.27
C LEU A 117 11.70 -5.94 -16.75
N ALA A 118 11.30 -7.20 -16.89
CA ALA A 118 9.90 -7.57 -17.13
C ALA A 118 9.07 -7.45 -15.84
N SER A 119 7.76 -7.24 -15.96
CA SER A 119 6.85 -7.15 -14.81
C SER A 119 5.61 -8.01 -14.96
N GLU A 120 5.15 -8.60 -13.84
CA GLU A 120 3.92 -9.39 -13.75
C GLU A 120 3.01 -8.84 -12.63
N PRO A 121 1.69 -8.74 -12.87
CA PRO A 121 0.75 -8.25 -11.86
C PRO A 121 0.61 -9.22 -10.68
N ALA A 122 0.47 -8.63 -9.49
CA ALA A 122 0.08 -9.29 -8.26
C ALA A 122 -1.08 -8.54 -7.60
N GLU A 123 -1.78 -9.17 -6.66
CA GLU A 123 -2.97 -8.59 -6.02
C GLU A 123 -2.65 -7.39 -5.13
N ASN A 124 -1.49 -7.39 -4.45
CA ASN A 124 -1.09 -6.31 -3.55
C ASN A 124 0.44 -6.25 -3.44
N THR A 125 0.99 -5.05 -3.25
CA THR A 125 2.43 -4.83 -3.16
C THR A 125 3.06 -5.52 -1.94
N ALA A 126 2.41 -5.48 -0.78
CA ALA A 126 2.88 -6.12 0.43
C ALA A 126 2.69 -7.65 0.40
N VAL A 127 1.60 -8.13 -0.20
CA VAL A 127 1.39 -9.57 -0.42
C VAL A 127 2.44 -10.13 -1.38
N ALA A 128 2.77 -9.39 -2.45
CA ALA A 128 3.85 -9.77 -3.35
C ALA A 128 5.20 -9.85 -2.61
N ALA A 129 5.49 -8.90 -1.73
CA ALA A 129 6.69 -8.90 -0.91
C ALA A 129 6.76 -10.09 0.05
N LEU A 130 5.67 -10.36 0.78
CA LEU A 130 5.57 -11.51 1.68
C LEU A 130 5.76 -12.84 0.93
N ALA A 131 5.26 -12.94 -0.31
CA ALA A 131 5.34 -14.15 -1.12
C ALA A 131 6.66 -14.31 -1.90
N LEU A 132 7.62 -13.39 -1.76
CA LEU A 132 8.87 -13.44 -2.52
C LEU A 132 9.77 -14.57 -2.02
N ALA A 133 10.02 -15.57 -2.88
CA ALA A 133 10.84 -16.73 -2.56
C ALA A 133 11.91 -17.06 -3.62
N ASP A 134 11.89 -16.39 -4.77
CA ASP A 134 12.82 -16.61 -5.89
C ASP A 134 13.85 -15.47 -5.99
N ARG A 135 15.13 -15.83 -6.09
CA ARG A 135 16.24 -14.88 -6.28
C ARG A 135 16.25 -14.22 -7.66
N GLY A 136 15.62 -14.83 -8.67
CA GLY A 136 15.42 -14.23 -9.99
C GLY A 136 14.27 -13.23 -10.05
N CYS A 137 13.50 -13.11 -8.96
CA CYS A 137 12.36 -12.22 -8.84
C CYS A 137 12.65 -11.07 -7.87
N ALA A 138 12.07 -9.91 -8.17
CA ALA A 138 11.99 -8.77 -7.27
C ALA A 138 10.55 -8.30 -7.15
N VAL A 139 10.28 -7.41 -6.20
CA VAL A 139 8.95 -6.80 -6.01
C VAL A 139 9.06 -5.28 -5.89
N LEU A 140 7.98 -4.59 -6.26
CA LEU A 140 7.82 -3.17 -5.90
C LEU A 140 6.99 -3.07 -4.63
N ALA A 141 7.57 -2.56 -3.55
CA ALA A 141 6.89 -2.35 -2.28
C ALA A 141 7.50 -1.20 -1.46
N SER A 142 6.91 -0.93 -0.30
CA SER A 142 7.37 0.10 0.64
C SER A 142 8.65 -0.34 1.38
N GLU A 143 9.40 0.63 1.93
CA GLU A 143 10.53 0.33 2.81
C GLU A 143 10.08 -0.39 4.09
N GLU A 144 8.87 -0.12 4.55
CA GLU A 144 8.27 -0.84 5.69
C GLU A 144 8.06 -2.32 5.38
N ALA A 145 7.58 -2.67 4.18
CA ALA A 145 7.46 -4.06 3.77
C ALA A 145 8.83 -4.76 3.70
N ALA A 146 9.88 -4.04 3.29
CA ALA A 146 11.24 -4.58 3.28
C ALA A 146 11.70 -4.98 4.69
N ALA A 147 11.54 -4.06 5.65
CA ALA A 147 11.90 -4.31 7.05
C ALA A 147 11.05 -5.43 7.67
N LEU A 148 9.75 -5.43 7.41
CA LEU A 148 8.81 -6.39 7.98
C LEU A 148 9.05 -7.82 7.48
N TYR A 149 9.40 -7.98 6.21
CA TYR A 149 9.56 -9.28 5.56
C TYR A 149 11.02 -9.70 5.36
N GLY A 150 11.97 -8.96 5.95
CA GLY A 150 13.40 -9.29 5.89
C GLY A 150 13.97 -9.25 4.46
N LEU A 151 13.45 -8.37 3.61
CA LEU A 151 13.89 -8.22 2.22
C LEU A 151 14.98 -7.14 2.10
N ALA A 152 15.84 -7.30 1.10
CA ALA A 152 16.86 -6.32 0.76
C ALA A 152 16.32 -5.31 -0.25
N ILE A 153 16.62 -4.02 -0.03
CA ILE A 153 16.34 -2.97 -1.02
C ILE A 153 17.45 -3.01 -2.08
N LEU A 154 17.10 -3.47 -3.28
CA LEU A 154 18.02 -3.52 -4.43
C LEU A 154 18.17 -2.14 -5.10
N ARG A 155 17.07 -1.37 -5.10
CA ARG A 155 17.07 0.01 -5.60
C ARG A 155 16.00 0.84 -4.90
N ARG A 156 16.39 2.02 -4.41
CA ARG A 156 15.46 2.95 -3.74
C ARG A 156 14.72 3.83 -4.76
N ASP A 157 13.53 4.29 -4.37
CA ASP A 157 12.76 5.34 -5.05
C ASP A 157 12.61 5.09 -6.57
N VAL A 158 12.10 3.91 -6.93
CA VAL A 158 11.95 3.46 -8.34
C VAL A 158 10.63 3.88 -8.99
N HIS A 159 9.87 4.73 -8.30
CA HIS A 159 8.66 5.34 -8.83
C HIS A 159 9.03 6.49 -9.76
N ASP A 160 8.31 6.66 -10.86
CA ASP A 160 8.68 7.56 -11.94
C ASP A 160 8.49 9.05 -11.59
N ARG A 161 7.71 9.37 -10.55
CA ARG A 161 7.35 10.73 -10.14
C ARG A 161 7.66 11.00 -8.67
N PRO A 162 8.68 11.82 -8.33
CA PRO A 162 9.17 11.96 -6.95
C PRO A 162 8.18 12.59 -5.97
N ASP A 163 7.14 13.25 -6.48
CA ASP A 163 6.05 13.85 -5.74
C ASP A 163 4.85 12.90 -5.55
N ASN A 164 5.00 11.60 -5.81
CA ASN A 164 3.92 10.62 -5.65
C ASN A 164 3.40 10.56 -4.21
N ALA A 165 2.10 10.80 -4.06
CA ALA A 165 1.43 10.80 -2.77
C ALA A 165 -0.01 10.29 -2.90
N THR A 166 -0.46 9.59 -1.86
CA THR A 166 -1.85 9.16 -1.72
C THR A 166 -2.47 9.89 -0.55
N ARG A 167 -3.63 10.50 -0.78
CA ARG A 167 -4.48 11.04 0.27
C ARG A 167 -5.27 9.92 0.92
N PHE A 168 -5.21 9.82 2.23
CA PHE A 168 -5.97 8.88 3.04
C PHE A 168 -7.00 9.62 3.90
N ALA A 169 -8.19 9.05 4.01
CA ALA A 169 -9.22 9.46 4.94
C ALA A 169 -9.22 8.53 6.16
N VAL A 170 -9.32 9.14 7.34
CA VAL A 170 -9.77 8.45 8.55
C VAL A 170 -11.30 8.57 8.59
N VAL A 171 -11.99 7.43 8.67
CA VAL A 171 -13.44 7.36 8.77
C VAL A 171 -13.87 6.81 10.12
N ALA A 172 -14.98 7.32 10.64
CA ALA A 172 -15.57 6.89 11.90
C ALA A 172 -17.10 6.92 11.81
N LYS A 173 -17.77 6.21 12.72
CA LYS A 173 -19.22 6.37 12.89
C LYS A 173 -19.55 7.81 13.25
N GLY A 174 -20.68 8.28 12.72
CA GLY A 174 -21.20 9.55 13.18
C GLY A 174 -21.69 9.46 14.62
N ALA A 175 -21.32 10.44 15.45
CA ALA A 175 -22.06 10.69 16.69
C ALA A 175 -23.54 10.88 16.32
N ALA A 176 -24.40 10.05 16.93
CA ALA A 176 -25.85 10.13 16.82
C ALA A 176 -26.39 11.45 17.39
#